data_AF-A0A849F171-F1
#
_entry.id   AF-A0A849F171-F1
#
_cell.length_a   1.000
_cell.length_b   1.000
_cell.length_c   1.000
_cell.angle_alpha   90.00
_cell.angle_beta   90.00
_cell.angle_gamma   90.00
#
_symmetry.space_group_name_H-M   'P 1'
#
loop_
_entity.id
_entity.type
_entity.pdbx_description
1 polymer ?
#
loop_
_entity_poly.entity_id
_entity_poly.type
_entity_poly.pdbx_seq_one_letter_code
_entity_poly.pdbx_strand_id
1 'polypeptide(L)'
;IGLATFLNGTLVLRFGMRKLAFTALTFFSGFAILYLALFWNSSNPSLIVLIAFLSVQFFCLGFVWGNIRSIAMEPIGHIAGIGAAITGFISTILSIPIAAYIGSFVQETVLPMFIGLAICGLLSIAVFIIMRRQALKQSKLIA
;
A
#
# COMPACT_ATOMS: atom_id res chain seq x y z
N ILE A 1 -0.89 -12.84 1.43
CA ILE A 1 -2.15 -12.16 1.09
C ILE A 1 -3.36 -12.81 1.77
N GLY A 2 -3.67 -14.09 1.51
CA GLY A 2 -4.87 -14.75 2.05
C GLY A 2 -5.07 -14.60 3.57
N LEU A 3 -4.02 -14.81 4.36
CA LEU A 3 -4.07 -14.62 5.82
C LEU A 3 -4.44 -13.18 6.22
N ALA A 4 -3.89 -12.17 5.55
CA ALA A 4 -4.20 -10.78 5.83
C ALA A 4 -5.67 -10.47 5.51
N THR A 5 -6.20 -10.98 4.39
CA THR A 5 -7.61 -10.82 4.02
C THR A 5 -8.55 -11.45 5.04
N PHE A 6 -8.22 -12.67 5.50
CA PHE A 6 -8.99 -13.36 6.55
C PHE A 6 -9.00 -12.56 7.86
N LEU A 7 -7.82 -12.13 8.35
CA LEU A 7 -7.69 -11.33 9.56
C LEU A 7 -8.35 -9.95 9.43
N ASN A 8 -8.33 -9.36 8.23
CA ASN A 8 -8.97 -8.07 7.98
C ASN A 8 -10.47 -8.11 8.25
N GLY A 9 -11.15 -9.23 7.96
CA GLY A 9 -12.59 -9.39 8.17
C GLY A 9 -13.05 -9.20 9.63
N THR A 10 -12.17 -9.43 10.60
CA THR A 10 -12.47 -9.23 12.03
C THR A 10 -11.78 -7.99 12.59
N LEU A 11 -10.52 -7.75 12.24
CA LEU A 11 -9.74 -6.61 12.75
C LEU A 11 -10.31 -5.26 12.30
N VAL A 12 -10.91 -5.19 11.12
CA VAL A 12 -11.53 -3.97 10.62
C VAL A 12 -12.69 -3.50 11.51
N LEU A 13 -13.47 -4.43 12.07
CA LEU A 13 -14.59 -4.11 12.95
C LEU A 13 -14.11 -3.52 14.29
N ARG A 14 -12.94 -3.98 14.77
CA ARG A 14 -12.36 -3.53 16.04
C ARG A 14 -11.59 -2.22 15.92
N PHE A 15 -10.77 -2.07 14.87
CA PHE A 15 -9.82 -0.95 14.74
C PHE A 15 -10.26 0.11 13.72
N GLY A 16 -11.20 -0.22 12.84
CA GLY A 16 -11.68 0.64 11.77
C GLY A 16 -10.76 0.67 10.54
N MET A 17 -11.37 0.88 9.37
CA MET A 17 -10.69 0.80 8.07
C MET A 17 -9.52 1.77 7.94
N ARG A 18 -9.71 3.05 8.33
CA ARG A 18 -8.69 4.09 8.16
C ARG A 18 -7.42 3.82 8.97
N LYS A 19 -7.58 3.43 10.25
CA LYS A 19 -6.43 3.14 11.13
C LYS A 19 -5.68 1.92 10.63
N LEU A 20 -6.40 0.85 10.28
CA LEU A 20 -5.80 -0.40 9.84
C LEU A 20 -5.04 -0.24 8.50
N ALA A 21 -5.61 0.49 7.54
CA ALA A 21 -4.95 0.85 6.29
C ALA A 21 -3.66 1.64 6.52
N PHE A 22 -3.72 2.70 7.34
CA PHE A 22 -2.57 3.57 7.61
C PHE A 22 -1.44 2.82 8.33
N THR A 23 -1.78 2.02 9.33
CA THR A 23 -0.80 1.20 10.05
C THR A 23 -0.13 0.20 9.10
N ALA A 24 -0.91 -0.54 8.31
CA ALA A 24 -0.36 -1.50 7.34
C ALA A 24 0.52 -0.83 6.28
N LEU A 25 0.14 0.35 5.80
CA LEU A 25 0.93 1.13 4.84
C LEU A 25 2.24 1.65 5.45
N THR A 26 2.23 2.01 6.73
CA THR A 26 3.43 2.41 7.48
C THR A 26 4.39 1.23 7.63
N PHE A 27 3.89 0.05 8.01
CA PHE A 27 4.71 -1.17 8.06
C PHE A 27 5.25 -1.56 6.68
N PHE A 28 4.42 -1.52 5.63
CA PHE A 28 4.85 -1.76 4.25
C PHE A 28 6.03 -0.85 3.86
N SER A 29 5.92 0.45 4.11
CA SER A 29 6.98 1.41 3.77
C SER A 29 8.23 1.19 4.63
N GLY A 30 8.04 0.94 5.92
CA GLY A 30 9.13 0.67 6.87
C GLY A 30 9.92 -0.60 6.53
N PHE A 31 9.24 -1.69 6.15
CA PHE A 31 9.90 -2.93 5.73
C PHE A 31 10.66 -2.78 4.41
N ALA A 32 10.14 -1.98 3.47
CA ALA A 32 10.87 -1.67 2.25
C ALA A 32 12.14 -0.86 2.55
N ILE A 33 12.06 0.15 3.41
CA ILE A 33 13.22 0.94 3.86
C ILE A 33 14.21 0.06 4.63
N LEU A 34 13.73 -0.84 5.48
CA LEU A 34 14.58 -1.77 6.23
C LEU A 34 15.37 -2.68 5.30
N TYR A 35 14.74 -3.21 4.24
CA TYR A 35 15.45 -3.98 3.22
C TYR A 35 16.57 -3.16 2.59
N LEU A 36 16.29 -1.92 2.19
CA LEU A 36 17.28 -1.02 1.61
C LEU A 36 18.43 -0.74 2.59
N ALA A 37 18.14 -0.52 3.87
CA ALA A 37 19.15 -0.25 4.89
C ALA A 37 20.08 -1.45 5.13
N LEU A 38 19.56 -2.68 5.05
CA LEU A 38 20.33 -3.90 5.32
C LEU A 38 21.14 -4.39 4.11
N PHE A 39 20.64 -4.16 2.89
CA PHE A 39 21.22 -4.71 1.66
C PHE A 39 21.67 -3.63 0.67
N TRP A 40 21.95 -2.41 1.16
CA TRP A 40 22.41 -1.33 0.30
C TRP A 40 23.74 -1.68 -0.36
N ASN A 41 23.77 -1.67 -1.69
CA ASN A 41 24.98 -1.94 -2.47
C ASN A 41 25.61 -3.32 -2.22
N SER A 42 24.82 -4.30 -1.72
CA SER A 42 25.23 -5.69 -1.59
C SER A 42 24.62 -6.54 -2.70
N SER A 43 25.17 -7.73 -2.92
CA SER A 43 24.48 -8.78 -3.69
C SER A 43 23.14 -9.13 -3.01
N ASN A 44 22.22 -9.71 -3.79
CA ASN A 44 20.94 -10.14 -3.24
C ASN A 44 21.16 -11.12 -2.07
N PRO A 45 20.40 -10.98 -0.98
CA PRO A 45 20.43 -11.98 0.08
C PRO A 45 19.89 -13.32 -0.43
N SER A 46 20.01 -14.36 0.39
CA SER A 46 19.43 -15.67 0.07
C SER A 46 17.95 -15.56 -0.28
N LEU A 47 17.48 -16.45 -1.15
CA LEU A 47 16.09 -16.48 -1.62
C LEU A 47 15.09 -16.54 -0.45
N ILE A 48 15.45 -17.23 0.63
CA ILE A 48 14.61 -17.35 1.83
C ILE A 48 14.38 -15.97 2.48
N VAL A 49 15.45 -15.17 2.61
CA VAL A 49 15.36 -13.81 3.17
C VAL A 49 14.52 -12.92 2.26
N LEU A 50 14.74 -13.00 0.94
CA LEU A 50 13.95 -12.23 -0.02
C LEU A 50 12.46 -12.58 0.05
N ILE A 51 12.12 -13.87 0.09
CA ILE A 51 10.73 -14.35 0.23
C ILE A 51 10.13 -13.88 1.55
N ALA A 52 10.89 -13.85 2.65
CA ALA A 52 10.41 -13.37 3.93
C ALA A 52 10.02 -11.88 3.87
N PHE A 53 10.89 -11.02 3.31
CA PHE A 53 10.60 -9.60 3.11
C PHE A 53 9.37 -9.38 2.22
N LEU A 54 9.31 -10.05 1.07
CA LEU A 54 8.17 -9.96 0.16
C LEU A 54 6.88 -10.48 0.81
N SER A 55 6.96 -11.54 1.60
CA SER A 55 5.81 -12.11 2.30
C SER A 55 5.20 -11.11 3.29
N VAL A 56 6.04 -10.40 4.07
CA VAL A 56 5.59 -9.31 4.94
C VAL A 56 4.99 -8.16 4.12
N GLN A 57 5.61 -7.80 3.00
CA GLN A 57 5.13 -6.76 2.10
C GLN A 57 3.72 -7.08 1.55
N PHE A 58 3.53 -8.29 1.03
CA PHE A 58 2.24 -8.78 0.52
C PHE A 58 1.21 -9.00 1.62
N PHE A 59 1.63 -9.31 2.84
CA PHE A 59 0.74 -9.36 4.00
C PHE A 59 0.19 -7.95 4.30
N CYS A 60 1.05 -6.93 4.31
CA CYS A 60 0.62 -5.54 4.48
C CYS A 60 -0.32 -5.09 3.35
N LEU A 61 -0.03 -5.44 2.09
CA LEU A 61 -0.90 -5.14 0.95
C LEU A 61 -2.31 -5.71 1.09
N GLY A 62 -2.47 -6.88 1.71
CA GLY A 62 -3.80 -7.44 1.98
C GLY A 62 -4.68 -6.52 2.84
N PHE A 63 -4.10 -5.92 3.89
CA PHE A 63 -4.80 -4.93 4.72
C PHE A 63 -4.99 -3.60 3.99
N VAL A 64 -3.99 -3.12 3.24
CA VAL A 64 -4.08 -1.86 2.49
C VAL A 64 -5.20 -1.96 1.45
N TRP A 65 -5.19 -2.97 0.58
CA TRP A 65 -6.20 -3.12 -0.46
C TRP A 65 -7.60 -3.36 0.11
N GLY A 66 -7.72 -4.19 1.15
CA GLY A 66 -9.00 -4.47 1.78
C GLY A 66 -9.67 -3.21 2.34
N ASN A 67 -8.90 -2.32 2.97
CA ASN A 67 -9.46 -1.14 3.62
C ASN A 67 -9.57 0.08 2.70
N ILE A 68 -8.57 0.34 1.85
CA ILE A 68 -8.58 1.52 0.96
C ILE A 68 -9.71 1.42 -0.07
N ARG A 69 -9.96 0.21 -0.61
CA ARG A 69 -11.08 0.01 -1.55
C ARG A 69 -12.43 0.28 -0.88
N SER A 70 -12.61 -0.17 0.36
CA SER A 70 -13.84 0.10 1.11
C SER A 70 -13.98 1.58 1.47
N ILE A 71 -12.91 2.27 1.88
CA ILE A 71 -12.92 3.72 2.16
C ILE A 71 -13.33 4.51 0.91
N ALA A 72 -12.83 4.14 -0.26
CA ALA A 72 -13.17 4.81 -1.51
C ALA A 72 -14.65 4.63 -1.91
N MET A 73 -15.28 3.52 -1.51
CA MET A 73 -16.67 3.21 -1.86
C MET A 73 -17.68 3.63 -0.79
N GLU A 74 -17.25 3.95 0.43
CA GLU A 74 -18.10 4.39 1.54
C GLU A 74 -19.08 5.53 1.18
N PRO A 75 -18.69 6.63 0.49
CA PRO A 75 -19.62 7.71 0.15
C PRO A 75 -20.47 7.43 -1.10
N ILE A 76 -20.06 6.50 -1.96
CA ILE A 76 -20.66 6.26 -3.29
C ILE A 76 -21.21 4.84 -3.43
N GLY A 77 -21.65 4.25 -2.32
CA GLY A 77 -22.13 2.86 -2.26
C GLY A 77 -23.20 2.50 -3.30
N HIS A 78 -24.13 3.44 -3.59
CA HIS A 78 -25.20 3.27 -4.57
C HIS A 78 -24.71 3.12 -6.03
N ILE A 79 -23.50 3.60 -6.33
CA ILE A 79 -22.82 3.47 -7.64
C ILE A 79 -21.47 2.72 -7.49
N ALA A 80 -21.33 1.90 -6.44
CA ALA A 80 -20.06 1.24 -6.12
C ALA A 80 -19.51 0.39 -7.27
N GLY A 81 -20.39 -0.22 -8.09
CA GLY A 81 -19.96 -0.99 -9.27
C GLY A 81 -19.19 -0.14 -10.28
N ILE A 82 -19.73 1.05 -10.62
CA ILE A 82 -19.08 2.00 -11.54
C ILE A 82 -17.80 2.55 -10.90
N GLY A 83 -17.85 2.92 -9.61
CA GLY A 83 -16.68 3.39 -8.86
C GLY A 83 -15.54 2.36 -8.83
N ALA A 84 -15.86 1.08 -8.62
CA ALA A 84 -14.89 -0.01 -8.61
C ALA A 84 -14.24 -0.23 -10.00
N ALA A 85 -15.03 -0.13 -11.07
CA ALA A 85 -14.51 -0.26 -12.43
C ALA A 85 -13.53 0.88 -12.78
N ILE A 86 -13.90 2.13 -12.49
CA ILE A 86 -13.06 3.30 -12.75
C ILE A 86 -11.77 3.25 -11.92
N THR A 87 -11.87 2.96 -10.62
CA THR A 87 -10.69 2.87 -9.75
C THR A 87 -9.75 1.74 -10.18
N GLY A 88 -10.27 0.58 -10.58
CA GLY A 88 -9.47 -0.52 -11.13
C GLY A 88 -8.78 -0.16 -12.45
N PHE A 89 -9.51 0.50 -13.36
CA PHE A 89 -8.98 0.96 -14.65
C PHE A 89 -7.85 1.97 -14.48
N ILE A 90 -8.08 3.03 -13.71
CA ILE A 90 -7.07 4.07 -13.43
C ILE A 90 -5.86 3.46 -12.73
N SER A 91 -6.09 2.60 -11.72
CA SER A 91 -5.00 1.91 -11.02
C SER A 91 -4.15 1.11 -11.98
N THR A 92 -4.74 0.40 -12.94
CA THR A 92 -4.01 -0.43 -13.90
C THR A 92 -3.21 0.42 -14.89
N ILE A 93 -3.83 1.44 -15.47
CA ILE A 93 -3.17 2.37 -16.41
C ILE A 93 -1.96 3.05 -15.77
N LEU A 94 -2.06 3.45 -14.51
CA LEU A 94 -0.95 4.08 -13.81
C LEU A 94 0.09 3.06 -13.34
N SER A 95 -0.34 1.89 -12.86
CA SER A 95 0.57 0.91 -12.27
C SER A 95 1.48 0.25 -13.31
N ILE A 96 0.97 -0.07 -14.51
CA ILE A 96 1.75 -0.74 -15.56
C ILE A 96 3.02 0.04 -15.95
N PRO A 97 2.97 1.33 -16.35
CA PRO A 97 4.17 2.06 -16.75
C PRO A 97 5.14 2.27 -15.59
N ILE A 98 4.62 2.50 -14.37
CA ILE A 98 5.47 2.65 -13.18
C ILE A 98 6.20 1.33 -12.87
N ALA A 99 5.49 0.21 -12.91
CA ALA A 99 6.06 -1.11 -12.68
C ALA A 99 7.06 -1.49 -13.78
N ALA A 100 6.77 -1.19 -15.04
CA ALA A 100 7.68 -1.42 -16.16
C ALA A 100 8.95 -0.56 -16.03
N TYR A 101 8.81 0.71 -15.67
CA TYR A 101 9.93 1.61 -15.44
C TYR A 101 10.84 1.09 -14.31
N ILE A 102 10.27 0.77 -13.14
CA ILE A 102 11.05 0.20 -12.02
C ILE A 102 11.67 -1.15 -12.41
N GLY A 103 10.90 -1.99 -13.10
CA GLY A 103 11.33 -3.31 -13.56
C GLY A 103 12.51 -3.24 -14.53
N SER A 104 12.63 -2.18 -15.33
CA SER A 104 13.77 -2.01 -16.24
C SER A 104 15.12 -1.86 -15.54
N PHE A 105 15.13 -1.46 -14.25
CA PHE A 105 16.34 -1.38 -13.44
C PHE A 105 16.70 -2.70 -12.74
N VAL A 106 15.77 -3.66 -12.69
CA VAL A 106 15.99 -4.97 -12.07
C VAL A 106 16.71 -5.87 -13.08
N GLN A 107 18.05 -5.89 -12.99
CA GLN A 107 18.89 -6.80 -13.78
C GLN A 107 19.43 -7.92 -12.89
N GLU A 108 20.47 -7.62 -12.13
CA GLU A 108 21.13 -8.58 -11.23
C GLU A 108 20.64 -8.47 -9.79
N THR A 109 20.06 -7.33 -9.40
CA THR A 109 19.61 -7.07 -8.02
C THR A 109 18.16 -6.65 -7.95
N VAL A 110 17.49 -7.03 -6.86
CA VAL A 110 16.10 -6.62 -6.56
C VAL A 110 16.02 -5.30 -5.80
N LEU A 111 17.16 -4.64 -5.58
CA LEU A 111 17.26 -3.38 -4.85
C LEU A 111 16.39 -2.25 -5.48
N PRO A 112 16.37 -2.05 -6.82
CA PRO A 112 15.51 -1.05 -7.45
C PRO A 112 14.01 -1.28 -7.20
N MET A 113 13.58 -2.53 -7.07
CA MET A 113 12.20 -2.87 -6.73
C MET A 113 11.85 -2.37 -5.32
N PHE A 114 12.71 -2.60 -4.32
CA PHE A 114 12.49 -2.11 -2.96
C PHE A 114 12.56 -0.58 -2.85
N ILE A 115 13.41 0.08 -3.67
CA ILE A 115 13.39 1.55 -3.80
C ILE A 115 12.02 2.01 -4.30
N GLY A 116 11.50 1.39 -5.37
CA GLY A 116 10.18 1.69 -5.90
C GLY A 116 9.07 1.50 -4.87
N LEU A 117 9.07 0.38 -4.15
CA LEU A 117 8.10 0.10 -3.08
C LEU A 117 8.19 1.13 -1.94
N ALA A 118 9.40 1.51 -1.52
CA ALA A 118 9.60 2.51 -0.47
C ALA A 118 9.08 3.89 -0.91
N ILE A 119 9.43 4.35 -2.12
CA ILE A 119 8.98 5.64 -2.66
C ILE A 119 7.45 5.66 -2.79
N CYS A 120 6.86 4.66 -3.44
CA CYS A 120 5.40 4.58 -3.60
C CYS A 120 4.68 4.48 -2.24
N GLY A 121 5.24 3.73 -1.30
CA GLY A 121 4.72 3.63 0.07
C GLY A 121 4.73 4.98 0.79
N LEU A 122 5.86 5.70 0.77
CA LEU A 122 6.00 7.03 1.37
C LEU A 122 5.07 8.07 0.73
N LEU A 123 4.96 8.07 -0.60
CA LEU A 123 4.01 8.94 -1.31
C LEU A 123 2.57 8.63 -0.90
N SER A 124 2.21 7.36 -0.79
CA SER A 124 0.89 6.95 -0.33
C SER A 124 0.60 7.40 1.12
N ILE A 125 1.59 7.31 2.01
CA ILE A 125 1.49 7.83 3.39
C ILE A 125 1.25 9.34 3.37
N ALA A 126 2.01 10.08 2.56
CA ALA A 126 1.84 11.52 2.42
C ALA A 126 0.42 11.90 1.96
N VAL A 127 -0.08 11.21 0.92
CA VAL A 127 -1.47 11.38 0.44
C VAL A 127 -2.47 11.09 1.55
N PHE A 128 -2.30 9.99 2.29
CA PHE A 128 -3.20 9.62 3.38
C PHE A 128 -3.25 10.70 4.49
N ILE A 129 -2.10 11.27 4.85
CA ILE A 129 -2.00 12.34 5.85
C ILE A 129 -2.68 13.63 5.35
N ILE A 130 -2.45 14.01 4.08
CA ILE A 130 -3.07 15.18 3.46
C ILE A 130 -4.60 15.05 3.48
N MET A 131 -5.13 13.90 3.05
CA MET A 131 -6.57 13.64 3.05
C MET A 131 -7.16 13.71 4.46
N ARG A 132 -6.48 13.13 5.45
CA ARG A 132 -6.93 13.19 6.85
C ARG A 132 -6.98 14.63 7.37
N ARG A 133 -6.00 15.47 7.03
CA ARG A 133 -5.98 16.89 7.42
C ARG A 133 -7.12 17.68 6.79
N GLN A 134 -7.42 17.43 5.51
CA GLN A 134 -8.51 18.09 4.80
C GLN A 134 -9.88 17.75 5.42
N ALA A 135 -10.11 16.48 5.75
CA ALA A 135 -11.34 16.05 6.42
C ALA A 135 -11.54 16.74 7.78
N LEU A 136 -10.47 16.87 8.59
CA LEU A 136 -10.52 17.57 9.87
C LEU A 136 -10.79 19.08 9.70
N LYS A 137 -10.21 19.70 8.67
CA LYS A 137 -10.42 21.12 8.37
C LYS A 137 -11.86 21.41 7.96
N GLN A 138 -12.47 20.55 7.13
CA GLN A 138 -13.89 20.65 6.77
C GLN A 138 -14.81 20.52 7.98
N SER A 139 -14.55 19.56 8.89
CA SER A 139 -15.36 19.38 10.09
C SER A 139 -15.37 20.60 11.02
N LYS A 140 -14.27 21.36 11.09
CA LYS A 140 -14.18 22.60 11.89
C LYS A 140 -14.84 23.82 11.24
N LEU A 141 -15.09 23.78 9.93
CA LEU A 141 -15.74 24.86 9.18
C LEU A 141 -17.27 24.79 9.27
N ILE A 142 -17.81 23.61 9.63
CA ILE A 142 -19.25 23.32 9.69
C ILE A 142 -19.77 23.33 11.14
N ALA A 143 -18.88 23.23 12.12
CA ALA A 143 -19.18 23.33 13.56
C ALA A 143 -19.01 24.78 14.05
#